data_AF-A0A9P4H483-F1
#
_entry.id   AF-A0A9P4H483-F1
#
_cell.length_a   1.000
_cell.length_b   1.000
_cell.length_c   1.000
_cell.angle_alpha   90.00
_cell.angle_beta   90.00
_cell.angle_gamma   90.00
#
_symmetry.space_group_name_H-M   'P 1'
#
loop_
_entity.id
_entity.type
_entity.pdbx_description
1 polymer ?
#
loop_
_entity_poly.entity_id
_entity_poly.type
_entity_poly.pdbx_seq_one_letter_code
_entity_poly.pdbx_strand_id
1 'polypeptide(L)'
;AREWYYKCLTSHRNCTQLSGVQTDGNRPSRLLDTTATQKNGLCGIRLVATTTNVAYGYACLSHRWDKAVEDCRTTTNNLGKRLGFIALADLPTNFRDAVTIARNFNIQYLWIDSLCTVKSGDNKEDLLRELAKMAFIYQNTQLTIAAVSSPNLSDGCFMNDRSADKALLVSKDADESHCIGARILDGKGQFISIAEHYPLFTRGWVFEERLLSTRFLHCNYGEFEFECFQLSTYECDPLIAPHAGGTRKDKGKKAAQRSLRFTNNRGLFVKEVNTNSDHIVHYWRHVVQSYMELDLKKFGCSDMC
;
A
#
# COMPACT_ATOMS: atom_id res chain seq x y z
N ALA A 1 0.93 13.71 -5.58
CA ALA A 1 0.45 12.87 -4.44
C ALA A 1 -0.35 13.59 -3.34
N ARG A 2 0.22 14.56 -2.58
CA ARG A 2 -0.47 15.21 -1.43
C ARG A 2 -1.82 15.85 -1.77
N GLU A 3 -1.90 16.53 -2.91
CA GLU A 3 -3.14 17.16 -3.37
C GLU A 3 -4.28 16.16 -3.55
N TRP A 4 -3.99 14.96 -4.08
CA TRP A 4 -4.99 13.90 -4.24
C TRP A 4 -5.50 13.39 -2.89
N TYR A 5 -4.60 13.26 -1.90
CA TYR A 5 -4.95 12.87 -0.55
C TYR A 5 -5.87 13.90 0.12
N TYR A 6 -5.52 15.19 0.07
CA TYR A 6 -6.36 16.25 0.64
C TYR A 6 -7.69 16.40 -0.09
N LYS A 7 -7.70 16.30 -1.42
CA LYS A 7 -8.94 16.26 -2.21
C LYS A 7 -9.83 15.09 -1.81
N CYS A 8 -9.25 13.91 -1.59
CA CYS A 8 -9.99 12.75 -1.11
C CYS A 8 -10.58 12.99 0.29
N LEU A 9 -9.81 13.56 1.22
CA LEU A 9 -10.30 13.90 2.56
C LEU A 9 -11.49 14.86 2.55
N THR A 10 -11.50 15.84 1.63
CA THR A 10 -12.50 16.92 1.65
C THR A 10 -13.70 16.69 0.73
N SER A 11 -13.56 15.88 -0.33
CA SER A 11 -14.58 15.80 -1.39
C SER A 11 -15.11 14.40 -1.69
N HIS A 12 -14.42 13.33 -1.27
CA HIS A 12 -14.85 11.96 -1.60
C HIS A 12 -15.75 11.39 -0.50
N ARG A 13 -17.07 11.51 -0.70
CA ARG A 13 -18.09 11.06 0.27
C ARG A 13 -17.96 9.58 0.63
N ASN A 14 -17.65 8.73 -0.35
CA ASN A 14 -17.42 7.30 -0.13
C ASN A 14 -16.21 7.02 0.76
N CYS A 15 -15.25 7.95 0.85
CA CYS A 15 -14.04 7.78 1.64
C CYS A 15 -14.18 8.37 3.06
N THR A 16 -15.03 9.38 3.26
CA THR A 16 -15.23 10.02 4.57
C THR A 16 -16.20 9.26 5.46
N GLN A 17 -17.09 8.45 4.89
CA GLN A 17 -18.13 7.71 5.62
C GLN A 17 -17.66 6.37 6.21
N LEU A 18 -16.50 5.85 5.78
CA LEU A 18 -16.04 4.49 6.12
C LEU A 18 -15.03 4.44 7.28
N SER A 19 -14.69 5.58 7.87
CA SER A 19 -13.82 5.62 9.05
C SER A 19 -14.61 5.23 10.30
N GLY A 20 -14.44 3.99 10.75
CA GLY A 20 -15.06 3.49 11.98
C GLY A 20 -14.47 4.12 13.24
N VAL A 21 -15.18 4.00 14.36
CA VAL A 21 -14.67 4.41 15.67
C VAL A 21 -13.54 3.46 16.09
N GLN A 22 -12.38 4.01 16.42
CA GLN A 22 -11.28 3.22 16.98
C GLN A 22 -11.59 2.82 18.43
N THR A 23 -11.45 1.53 18.71
CA THR A 23 -11.59 0.89 20.01
C THR A 23 -10.34 0.06 20.30
N ASP A 24 -10.19 -0.41 21.53
CA ASP A 24 -9.02 -1.23 21.91
C ASP A 24 -9.00 -2.59 21.17
N GLY A 25 -10.17 -3.07 20.74
CA GLY A 25 -10.31 -4.29 19.97
C GLY A 25 -9.87 -4.16 18.51
N ASN A 26 -9.84 -2.93 17.94
CA ASN A 26 -9.61 -2.71 16.52
C ASN A 26 -8.40 -1.78 16.19
N ARG A 27 -7.80 -1.16 17.20
CA ARG A 27 -6.59 -0.34 17.07
C ARG A 27 -5.31 -1.19 17.20
N PRO A 28 -4.23 -0.87 16.48
CA PRO A 28 -2.91 -1.44 16.72
C PRO A 28 -2.47 -1.32 18.17
N SER A 29 -1.80 -2.34 18.72
CA SER A 29 -1.25 -2.23 20.08
C SER A 29 -0.11 -1.22 20.16
N ARG A 30 0.64 -1.03 19.06
CA ARG A 30 1.78 -0.11 18.97
C ARG A 30 1.83 0.56 17.61
N LEU A 31 2.45 1.74 17.58
CA LEU A 31 2.69 2.55 16.38
C LEU A 31 4.12 3.10 16.44
N LEU A 32 4.71 3.41 15.29
CA LEU A 32 5.93 4.22 15.23
C LEU A 32 5.55 5.69 15.30
N ASP A 33 6.09 6.42 16.27
CA ASP A 33 6.02 7.88 16.33
C ASP A 33 7.10 8.43 15.39
N THR A 34 6.66 8.99 14.26
CA THR A 34 7.57 9.50 13.24
C THR A 34 8.12 10.87 13.58
N THR A 35 7.76 11.48 14.71
CA THR A 35 8.36 12.75 15.15
C THR A 35 9.87 12.62 15.22
N ALA A 36 10.60 13.55 14.58
CA ALA A 36 12.06 13.49 14.54
C ALA A 36 12.63 13.60 15.96
N THR A 37 13.38 12.59 16.38
CA THR A 37 14.08 12.56 17.66
C THR A 37 15.58 12.50 17.42
N GLN A 38 16.35 13.16 18.29
CA GLN A 38 17.81 13.17 18.23
C GLN A 38 18.37 12.44 19.44
N LYS A 39 19.29 11.50 19.22
CA LYS A 39 20.01 10.80 20.29
C LYS A 39 21.43 10.51 19.83
N ASN A 40 22.43 10.95 20.60
CA ASN A 40 23.85 10.76 20.29
C ASN A 40 24.24 11.25 18.87
N GLY A 41 23.64 12.35 18.41
CA GLY A 41 23.89 12.89 17.06
C GLY A 41 23.17 12.15 15.92
N LEU A 42 22.34 11.13 16.22
CA LEU A 42 21.57 10.40 15.23
C LEU A 42 20.09 10.84 15.23
N CYS A 43 19.54 11.00 14.03
CA CYS A 43 18.11 11.18 13.82
C CYS A 43 17.38 9.83 13.85
N GLY A 44 16.28 9.77 14.58
CA GLY A 44 15.52 8.55 14.76
C GLY A 44 14.03 8.75 14.99
N ILE A 45 13.39 7.61 15.24
CA ILE A 45 11.99 7.46 15.62
C ILE A 45 11.90 6.54 16.82
N ARG A 46 10.69 6.27 17.31
CA ARG A 46 10.48 5.29 18.38
C ARG A 46 9.16 4.57 18.23
N LEU A 47 9.09 3.39 18.79
CA LEU A 47 7.84 2.67 18.96
C LEU A 47 7.09 3.21 20.19
N VAL A 48 5.79 3.37 20.08
CA VAL A 48 4.92 3.81 21.18
C VAL A 48 3.76 2.83 21.33
N ALA A 49 3.39 2.51 22.58
CA ALA A 49 2.17 1.77 22.87
C ALA A 49 0.96 2.70 22.69
N THR A 50 -0.12 2.18 22.11
CA THR A 50 -1.35 2.95 21.99
C THR A 50 -2.13 2.91 23.31
N THR A 51 -2.77 4.01 23.66
CA THR A 51 -3.48 4.17 24.92
C THR A 51 -4.98 3.96 24.72
N THR A 52 -5.62 3.32 25.71
CA THR A 52 -7.07 3.11 25.70
C THR A 52 -7.82 4.42 25.59
N ASN A 53 -8.97 4.41 24.90
CA ASN A 53 -9.81 5.59 24.65
C ASN A 53 -9.15 6.76 23.87
N VAL A 54 -7.96 6.58 23.29
CA VAL A 54 -7.31 7.56 22.42
C VAL A 54 -7.41 7.11 20.96
N ALA A 55 -7.91 7.99 20.08
CA ALA A 55 -7.90 7.77 18.64
C ALA A 55 -6.55 8.19 18.04
N TYR A 56 -6.00 7.38 17.14
CA TYR A 56 -4.73 7.67 16.47
C TYR A 56 -4.94 7.77 14.96
N GLY A 57 -4.50 8.88 14.37
CA GLY A 57 -4.33 8.99 12.93
C GLY A 57 -2.97 8.42 12.52
N TYR A 58 -2.97 7.33 11.77
CA TYR A 58 -1.73 6.66 11.34
C TYR A 58 -1.78 6.28 9.86
N ALA A 59 -0.60 6.10 9.28
CA ALA A 59 -0.39 5.47 7.99
C ALA A 59 0.03 4.01 8.19
N CYS A 60 -0.12 3.18 7.16
CA CYS A 60 0.44 1.83 7.12
C CYS A 60 1.50 1.72 6.02
N LEU A 61 2.47 0.82 6.18
CA LEU A 61 3.36 0.41 5.10
C LEU A 61 3.02 -1.02 4.64
N SER A 62 2.59 -1.15 3.38
CA SER A 62 2.50 -2.41 2.66
C SER A 62 3.81 -2.65 1.90
N HIS A 63 4.46 -3.78 2.17
CA HIS A 63 5.78 -4.11 1.63
C HIS A 63 6.01 -5.61 1.62
N ARG A 64 7.01 -6.07 0.86
CA ARG A 64 7.41 -7.48 0.85
C ARG A 64 8.20 -7.81 2.10
N TRP A 65 8.13 -9.07 2.51
CA TRP A 65 8.99 -9.61 3.55
C TRP A 65 10.18 -10.30 2.91
N ASP A 66 11.38 -9.84 3.23
CA ASP A 66 12.65 -10.45 2.84
C ASP A 66 13.56 -10.61 4.07
N LYS A 67 14.80 -11.05 3.86
CA LYS A 67 15.78 -11.27 4.93
C LYS A 67 16.08 -9.99 5.73
N ALA A 68 16.08 -8.82 5.09
CA ALA A 68 16.32 -7.55 5.78
C ALA A 68 15.16 -7.20 6.73
N VAL A 69 13.91 -7.51 6.35
CA VAL A 69 12.75 -7.39 7.28
C VAL A 69 12.92 -8.31 8.47
N GLU A 70 13.33 -9.55 8.24
CA GLU A 70 13.50 -10.53 9.32
C GLU A 70 14.53 -10.08 10.34
N ASP A 71 15.64 -9.49 9.89
CA ASP A 71 16.72 -9.03 10.76
C ASP A 71 16.34 -7.73 11.49
N CYS A 72 15.48 -6.90 10.89
CA CYS A 72 15.01 -5.64 11.48
C CYS A 72 13.75 -5.81 12.36
N ARG A 73 13.10 -6.97 12.40
CA ARG A 73 11.80 -7.13 13.10
C ARG A 73 11.88 -6.90 14.61
N THR A 74 10.74 -6.56 15.21
CA THR A 74 10.61 -6.46 16.66
C THR A 74 10.45 -7.85 17.28
N THR A 75 11.25 -8.10 18.31
CA THR A 75 11.27 -9.31 19.13
C THR A 75 11.19 -8.93 20.60
N THR A 76 10.88 -9.87 21.49
CA THR A 76 10.86 -9.59 22.94
C THR A 76 12.19 -9.00 23.42
N ASN A 77 13.31 -9.46 22.87
CA ASN A 77 14.66 -9.03 23.26
C ASN A 77 15.01 -7.59 22.84
N ASN A 78 14.42 -7.09 21.74
CA ASN A 78 14.73 -5.75 21.24
C ASN A 78 13.59 -4.73 21.47
N LEU A 79 12.43 -5.15 21.98
CA LEU A 79 11.28 -4.29 22.21
C LEU A 79 11.61 -3.07 23.07
N GLY A 80 12.33 -3.26 24.18
CA GLY A 80 12.75 -2.14 25.05
C GLY A 80 13.62 -1.10 24.32
N LYS A 81 14.51 -1.56 23.43
CA LYS A 81 15.32 -0.66 22.58
C LYS A 81 14.44 0.09 21.59
N ARG A 82 13.51 -0.61 20.93
CA ARG A 82 12.56 -0.03 19.95
C ARG A 82 11.63 1.02 20.58
N LEU A 83 11.19 0.82 21.83
CA LEU A 83 10.39 1.80 22.58
C LEU A 83 11.17 3.07 22.94
N GLY A 84 12.48 2.94 23.14
CA GLY A 84 13.36 4.06 23.48
C GLY A 84 13.74 4.89 22.26
N PHE A 85 14.44 4.28 21.30
CA PHE A 85 14.96 4.97 20.11
C PHE A 85 15.33 3.97 19.02
N ILE A 86 15.03 4.33 17.78
CA ILE A 86 15.37 3.61 16.57
C ILE A 86 16.07 4.61 15.65
N ALA A 87 17.36 4.44 15.40
CA ALA A 87 18.05 5.27 14.43
C ALA A 87 17.45 5.01 13.05
N LEU A 88 17.14 6.07 12.30
CA LEU A 88 16.62 5.90 10.94
C LEU A 88 17.63 5.20 10.04
N ALA A 89 18.93 5.41 10.27
CA ALA A 89 20.01 4.77 9.53
C ALA A 89 20.03 3.24 9.66
N ASP A 90 19.47 2.69 10.75
CA ASP A 90 19.41 1.23 10.99
C ASP A 90 18.19 0.59 10.30
N LEU A 91 17.29 1.39 9.74
CA LEU A 91 16.10 0.91 9.06
C LEU A 91 16.36 0.70 7.57
N PRO A 92 15.74 -0.33 6.96
CA PRO A 92 15.77 -0.50 5.51
C PRO A 92 15.22 0.72 4.76
N THR A 93 15.61 0.89 3.50
CA THR A 93 15.23 2.04 2.67
C THR A 93 13.71 2.23 2.60
N ASN A 94 12.94 1.18 2.33
CA ASN A 94 11.47 1.26 2.31
C ASN A 94 10.87 1.83 3.62
N PHE A 95 11.47 1.56 4.78
CA PHE A 95 10.94 2.03 6.05
C PHE A 95 11.27 3.51 6.26
N ARG A 96 12.49 3.91 5.89
CA ARG A 96 12.91 5.33 5.92
C ARG A 96 12.07 6.17 4.97
N ASP A 97 11.78 5.64 3.79
CA ASP A 97 10.94 6.30 2.80
C ASP A 97 9.50 6.41 3.29
N ALA A 98 8.94 5.34 3.86
CA ALA A 98 7.61 5.37 4.46
C ALA A 98 7.49 6.40 5.59
N VAL A 99 8.52 6.54 6.44
CA VAL A 99 8.59 7.60 7.46
C VAL A 99 8.61 8.98 6.80
N THR A 100 9.40 9.15 5.74
CA THR A 100 9.50 10.41 4.99
C THR A 100 8.17 10.78 4.34
N ILE A 101 7.49 9.82 3.72
CA ILE A 101 6.16 10.01 3.12
C ILE A 101 5.14 10.35 4.21
N ALA A 102 5.07 9.59 5.31
CA ALA A 102 4.12 9.87 6.41
C ALA A 102 4.29 11.30 6.96
N ARG A 103 5.53 11.73 7.21
CA ARG A 103 5.84 13.11 7.61
C ARG A 103 5.37 14.15 6.59
N ASN A 104 5.61 13.91 5.30
CA ASN A 104 5.18 14.81 4.23
C ASN A 104 3.65 14.93 4.11
N PHE A 105 2.91 13.90 4.51
CA PHE A 105 1.45 13.90 4.56
C PHE A 105 0.88 14.42 5.90
N ASN A 106 1.75 14.88 6.81
CA ASN A 106 1.40 15.30 8.18
C ASN A 106 0.73 14.18 9.00
N ILE A 107 1.13 12.92 8.77
CA ILE A 107 0.66 11.76 9.53
C ILE A 107 1.76 11.38 10.53
N GLN A 108 1.50 11.63 11.81
CA GLN A 108 2.51 11.44 12.87
C GLN A 108 2.86 9.96 13.08
N TYR A 109 1.88 9.07 13.00
CA TYR A 109 2.06 7.67 13.35
C TYR A 109 2.15 6.78 12.11
N LEU A 110 3.02 5.78 12.17
CA LEU A 110 3.18 4.79 11.10
C LEU A 110 3.09 3.39 11.69
N TRP A 111 2.31 2.52 11.06
CA TRP A 111 2.25 1.10 11.37
C TRP A 111 3.01 0.31 10.31
N ILE A 112 4.00 -0.46 10.77
CA ILE A 112 4.75 -1.42 9.95
C ILE A 112 4.68 -2.74 10.70
N ASP A 113 4.11 -3.77 10.08
CA ASP A 113 3.80 -5.04 10.74
C ASP A 113 5.02 -5.68 11.40
N SER A 114 6.20 -5.59 10.80
CA SER A 114 7.46 -6.13 11.29
C SER A 114 8.03 -5.39 12.50
N LEU A 115 7.70 -4.10 12.67
CA LEU A 115 8.18 -3.27 13.78
C LEU A 115 7.14 -3.08 14.90
N CYS A 116 5.85 -3.04 14.54
CA CYS A 116 4.77 -2.76 15.49
C CYS A 116 4.22 -4.02 16.17
N THR A 117 4.51 -5.21 15.64
CA THR A 117 4.13 -6.50 16.22
C THR A 117 5.36 -7.26 16.70
N VAL A 118 5.29 -7.84 17.90
CA VAL A 118 6.36 -8.70 18.44
C VAL A 118 6.25 -10.07 17.78
N LYS A 119 7.24 -10.46 16.96
CA LYS A 119 7.16 -11.65 16.10
C LYS A 119 7.70 -12.94 16.73
N SER A 120 8.62 -12.83 17.70
CA SER A 120 9.30 -13.99 18.29
C SER A 120 9.67 -13.75 19.75
N GLY A 121 9.60 -14.81 20.56
CA GLY A 121 9.89 -14.83 22.00
C GLY A 121 8.96 -15.79 22.75
N ASP A 122 8.95 -15.69 24.07
CA ASP A 122 8.30 -16.68 24.98
C ASP A 122 6.77 -16.72 24.89
N ASN A 123 6.14 -15.70 24.27
CA ASN A 123 4.69 -15.62 24.15
C ASN A 123 4.25 -15.09 22.77
N LYS A 124 3.66 -15.96 21.93
CA LYS A 124 3.13 -15.63 20.60
C LYS A 124 1.79 -14.87 20.63
N GLU A 125 1.22 -14.60 21.81
CA GLU A 125 -0.07 -13.92 21.95
C GLU A 125 -0.11 -12.54 21.29
N ASP A 126 0.98 -11.77 21.35
CA ASP A 126 1.03 -10.44 20.73
C ASP A 126 0.89 -10.53 19.20
N LEU A 127 1.60 -11.47 18.58
CA LEU A 127 1.48 -11.75 17.15
C LEU A 127 0.05 -12.15 16.78
N LEU A 128 -0.55 -13.09 17.50
CA LEU A 128 -1.90 -13.55 17.23
C LEU A 128 -2.94 -12.43 17.40
N ARG A 129 -2.77 -11.59 18.43
CA ARG A 129 -3.64 -10.45 18.69
C ARG A 129 -3.55 -9.41 17.58
N GLU A 130 -2.36 -9.05 17.13
CA GLU A 130 -2.19 -8.09 16.03
C GLU A 130 -2.68 -8.68 14.70
N LEU A 131 -2.44 -9.97 14.44
CA LEU A 131 -2.97 -10.69 13.28
C LEU A 131 -4.50 -10.63 13.21
N ALA A 132 -5.17 -10.90 14.34
CA ALA A 132 -6.63 -10.84 14.44
C ALA A 132 -7.19 -9.42 14.18
N LYS A 133 -6.37 -8.39 14.34
CA LYS A 133 -6.74 -6.99 14.13
C LYS A 133 -6.40 -6.47 12.73
N MET A 134 -5.61 -7.18 11.92
CA MET A 134 -5.02 -6.62 10.70
C MET A 134 -6.04 -6.01 9.74
N ALA A 135 -7.20 -6.64 9.57
CA ALA A 135 -8.26 -6.10 8.75
C ALA A 135 -8.67 -4.69 9.21
N PHE A 136 -8.87 -4.51 10.52
CA PHE A 136 -9.21 -3.22 11.11
C PHE A 136 -8.06 -2.21 11.05
N ILE A 137 -6.82 -2.67 11.18
CA ILE A 137 -5.63 -1.80 11.11
C ILE A 137 -5.56 -1.13 9.73
N TYR A 138 -5.71 -1.91 8.66
CA TYR A 138 -5.72 -1.35 7.30
C TYR A 138 -7.01 -0.58 6.99
N GLN A 139 -8.16 -1.00 7.51
CA GLN A 139 -9.41 -0.27 7.32
C GLN A 139 -9.38 1.14 7.94
N ASN A 140 -8.77 1.27 9.12
CA ASN A 140 -8.75 2.50 9.91
C ASN A 140 -7.53 3.41 9.63
N THR A 141 -6.66 3.02 8.69
CA THR A 141 -5.50 3.83 8.29
C THR A 141 -5.94 5.09 7.53
N GLN A 142 -5.22 6.19 7.73
CA GLN A 142 -5.43 7.40 6.94
C GLN A 142 -4.89 7.23 5.52
N LEU A 143 -3.79 6.50 5.38
CA LEU A 143 -3.10 6.23 4.13
C LEU A 143 -2.28 4.95 4.26
N THR A 144 -2.44 4.01 3.34
CA THR A 144 -1.48 2.91 3.17
C THR A 144 -0.51 3.27 2.08
N ILE A 145 0.77 3.29 2.43
CA ILE A 145 1.90 3.47 1.51
C ILE A 145 2.32 2.08 1.06
N ALA A 146 2.42 1.85 -0.24
CA ALA A 146 2.73 0.55 -0.79
C ALA A 146 3.96 0.63 -1.69
N ALA A 147 5.02 -0.07 -1.32
CA ALA A 147 6.24 -0.20 -2.12
C ALA A 147 6.01 -1.23 -3.25
N VAL A 148 5.13 -0.91 -4.20
CA VAL A 148 4.56 -1.89 -5.16
C VAL A 148 5.60 -2.45 -6.12
N SER A 149 6.59 -1.63 -6.44
CA SER A 149 7.60 -1.91 -7.45
C SER A 149 8.90 -2.44 -6.86
N SER A 150 9.13 -2.27 -5.56
CA SER A 150 10.36 -2.67 -4.87
C SER A 150 10.41 -4.20 -4.72
N PRO A 151 11.22 -4.93 -5.50
CA PRO A 151 11.41 -6.35 -5.26
C PRO A 151 12.11 -6.56 -3.91
N ASN A 152 13.08 -5.73 -3.55
CA ASN A 152 13.84 -5.86 -2.30
C ASN A 152 13.78 -4.57 -1.49
N LEU A 153 13.90 -4.68 -0.16
CA LEU A 153 13.77 -3.52 0.73
C LEU A 153 14.83 -2.44 0.55
N SER A 154 15.95 -2.77 -0.10
CA SER A 154 17.00 -1.83 -0.48
C SER A 154 16.54 -0.77 -1.47
N ASP A 155 15.51 -1.07 -2.25
CA ASP A 155 15.22 -0.33 -3.47
C ASP A 155 14.39 0.94 -3.19
N GLY A 156 13.59 0.95 -2.11
CA GLY A 156 12.89 2.14 -1.64
C GLY A 156 11.52 2.38 -2.27
N CYS A 157 10.81 3.37 -1.74
CA CYS A 157 9.56 3.90 -2.32
C CYS A 157 9.81 4.96 -3.41
N PHE A 158 11.06 5.38 -3.61
CA PHE A 158 11.43 6.42 -4.59
C PHE A 158 12.36 5.88 -5.69
N MET A 159 12.17 4.63 -6.11
CA MET A 159 12.97 4.04 -7.18
C MET A 159 12.82 4.83 -8.48
N ASN A 160 13.94 5.17 -9.12
CA ASN A 160 14.00 5.86 -10.42
C ASN A 160 14.74 5.03 -11.49
N ASP A 161 15.08 3.78 -11.18
CA ASP A 161 15.96 2.92 -11.98
C ASP A 161 15.25 2.26 -13.18
N ARG A 162 13.92 2.29 -13.21
CA ARG A 162 13.11 1.89 -14.38
C ARG A 162 12.30 3.09 -14.86
N SER A 163 12.26 3.25 -16.18
CA SER A 163 11.43 4.30 -16.79
C SER A 163 9.98 4.01 -16.52
N ALA A 164 9.21 4.95 -15.97
CA ALA A 164 7.75 4.81 -15.90
C ALA A 164 7.16 4.54 -17.29
N ASP A 165 6.00 3.90 -17.33
CA ASP A 165 5.18 3.86 -18.54
C ASP A 165 4.98 5.31 -19.03
N LYS A 166 5.27 5.57 -20.31
CA LYS A 166 5.19 6.94 -20.84
C LYS A 166 3.91 7.10 -21.60
N ALA A 167 3.38 8.32 -21.60
CA ALA A 167 2.46 8.67 -22.64
C ALA A 167 2.60 10.10 -23.12
N LEU A 168 2.30 10.27 -24.40
CA LEU A 168 2.49 11.51 -25.13
C LEU A 168 1.17 11.86 -25.80
N LEU A 169 0.68 13.06 -25.55
CA LEU A 169 -0.41 13.65 -26.33
C LEU A 169 0.14 14.08 -27.69
N VAL A 170 -0.41 13.50 -28.74
CA VAL A 170 -0.14 13.84 -30.13
C VAL A 170 -1.38 14.50 -30.71
N SER A 171 -1.54 15.80 -30.45
CA SER A 171 -2.18 16.80 -31.34
C SER A 171 -2.36 18.11 -30.57
N LYS A 172 -2.15 19.24 -31.26
CA LYS A 172 -2.66 20.57 -30.88
C LYS A 172 -3.49 21.23 -31.98
N ASP A 173 -3.47 20.72 -33.21
CA ASP A 173 -4.16 21.29 -34.38
C ASP A 173 -4.82 20.16 -35.20
N ALA A 174 -6.09 20.38 -35.57
CA ALA A 174 -7.05 19.47 -36.23
C ALA A 174 -7.80 18.50 -35.30
N ASP A 175 -9.09 18.82 -35.08
CA ASP A 175 -10.30 18.08 -34.61
C ASP A 175 -10.24 16.77 -33.78
N GLU A 176 -9.11 16.07 -33.66
CA GLU A 176 -8.98 14.85 -32.85
C GLU A 176 -7.62 14.75 -32.14
N SER A 177 -7.66 14.71 -30.80
CA SER A 177 -6.49 14.48 -29.96
C SER A 177 -6.13 12.99 -29.86
N HIS A 178 -4.96 12.62 -30.38
CA HIS A 178 -4.39 11.29 -30.20
C HIS A 178 -3.45 11.27 -29.00
N CYS A 179 -3.29 10.13 -28.36
CA CYS A 179 -2.20 9.95 -27.42
C CYS A 179 -1.63 8.56 -27.60
N ILE A 180 -0.31 8.52 -27.49
CA ILE A 180 0.50 7.34 -27.65
C ILE A 180 0.99 6.99 -26.25
N GLY A 181 0.47 5.88 -25.71
CA GLY A 181 1.02 5.26 -24.52
C GLY A 181 2.09 4.25 -24.90
N ALA A 182 3.27 4.35 -24.31
CA ALA A 182 4.33 3.38 -24.40
C ALA A 182 4.43 2.63 -23.07
N ARG A 183 4.22 1.31 -23.12
CA ARG A 183 4.50 0.45 -21.97
C ARG A 183 5.91 -0.08 -22.01
N ILE A 184 6.52 -0.26 -20.84
CA ILE A 184 7.82 -0.91 -20.77
C ILE A 184 7.67 -2.36 -21.25
N LEU A 185 8.49 -2.71 -22.23
CA LEU A 185 8.72 -4.09 -22.64
C LEU A 185 10.04 -4.57 -22.04
N ASP A 186 10.18 -5.87 -21.83
CA ASP A 186 11.46 -6.46 -21.47
C ASP A 186 12.50 -6.32 -22.60
N GLY A 187 13.75 -6.72 -22.35
CA GLY A 187 14.82 -6.69 -23.37
C GLY A 187 14.56 -7.56 -24.61
N LYS A 188 13.47 -8.34 -24.62
CA LYS A 188 13.01 -9.19 -25.73
C LYS A 188 11.75 -8.63 -26.41
N GLY A 189 11.30 -7.43 -26.04
CA GLY A 189 10.08 -6.82 -26.59
C GLY A 189 8.78 -7.48 -26.10
N GLN A 190 8.82 -8.24 -25.00
CA GLN A 190 7.65 -8.85 -24.39
C GLN A 190 7.08 -7.96 -23.28
N PHE A 191 5.78 -8.06 -23.03
CA PHE A 191 5.16 -7.36 -21.90
C PHE A 191 5.75 -7.87 -20.59
N ILE A 192 6.24 -6.95 -19.76
CA ILE A 192 6.66 -7.27 -18.39
C ILE A 192 5.44 -7.82 -17.63
N SER A 193 5.61 -8.95 -16.95
CA SER A 193 4.54 -9.55 -16.15
C SER A 193 4.24 -8.67 -14.92
N ILE A 194 3.00 -8.68 -14.39
CA ILE A 194 2.70 -8.03 -13.09
C ILE A 194 3.60 -8.53 -11.97
N ALA A 195 4.01 -9.80 -11.98
CA ALA A 195 4.90 -10.31 -10.96
C ALA A 195 6.29 -9.66 -11.01
N GLU A 196 6.74 -9.32 -12.21
CA GLU A 196 8.02 -8.65 -12.43
C GLU A 196 7.93 -7.13 -12.29
N HIS A 197 6.78 -6.55 -12.65
CA HIS A 197 6.57 -5.10 -12.59
C HIS A 197 6.07 -4.65 -11.21
N TYR A 198 5.05 -5.30 -10.66
CA TYR A 198 4.45 -5.02 -9.35
C TYR A 198 4.55 -6.25 -8.42
N PRO A 199 5.77 -6.64 -8.03
CA PRO A 199 6.00 -7.84 -7.22
C PRO A 199 5.24 -7.87 -5.90
N LEU A 200 4.81 -6.72 -5.36
CA LEU A 200 4.00 -6.67 -4.15
C LEU A 200 2.59 -7.24 -4.36
N PHE A 201 2.00 -7.05 -5.55
CA PHE A 201 0.62 -7.46 -5.85
C PHE A 201 0.43 -8.93 -6.13
N THR A 202 1.51 -9.71 -6.19
CA THR A 202 1.40 -11.17 -6.25
C THR A 202 1.06 -11.79 -4.90
N ARG A 203 1.06 -11.01 -3.81
CA ARG A 203 0.86 -11.47 -2.43
C ARG A 203 -0.60 -11.38 -2.01
N GLY A 204 -1.17 -12.47 -1.52
CA GLY A 204 -2.56 -12.53 -1.07
C GLY A 204 -2.84 -11.55 0.07
N TRP A 205 -1.91 -11.41 1.00
CA TRP A 205 -2.07 -10.46 2.10
C TRP A 205 -2.15 -9.01 1.63
N VAL A 206 -1.32 -8.61 0.67
CA VAL A 206 -1.35 -7.27 0.08
C VAL A 206 -2.71 -6.97 -0.57
N PHE A 207 -3.36 -8.00 -1.13
CA PHE A 207 -4.72 -7.85 -1.65
C PHE A 207 -5.72 -7.43 -0.56
N GLU A 208 -5.65 -8.03 0.64
CA GLU A 208 -6.46 -7.61 1.79
C GLU A 208 -6.12 -6.19 2.24
N GLU A 209 -4.82 -5.89 2.40
CA GLU A 209 -4.32 -4.58 2.81
C GLU A 209 -4.85 -3.48 1.89
N ARG A 210 -4.79 -3.72 0.58
CA ARG A 210 -5.31 -2.81 -0.43
C ARG A 210 -6.83 -2.73 -0.43
N LEU A 211 -7.54 -3.86 -0.36
CA LEU A 211 -9.00 -3.87 -0.41
C LEU A 211 -9.61 -3.07 0.76
N LEU A 212 -9.01 -3.18 1.95
CA LEU A 212 -9.53 -2.56 3.16
C LEU A 212 -9.09 -1.10 3.32
N SER A 213 -7.93 -0.72 2.78
CA SER A 213 -7.42 0.65 2.93
C SER A 213 -8.24 1.68 2.17
N THR A 214 -8.78 2.68 2.86
CA THR A 214 -9.55 3.78 2.23
C THR A 214 -8.74 4.57 1.20
N ARG A 215 -7.44 4.77 1.47
CA ARG A 215 -6.48 5.47 0.59
C ARG A 215 -5.22 4.63 0.49
N PHE A 216 -4.74 4.44 -0.73
CA PHE A 216 -3.60 3.59 -1.03
C PHE A 216 -2.68 4.32 -2.01
N LEU A 217 -1.45 4.59 -1.58
CA LEU A 217 -0.42 5.25 -2.37
C LEU A 217 0.57 4.21 -2.86
N HIS A 218 0.54 3.95 -4.15
CA HIS A 218 1.43 3.07 -4.87
C HIS A 218 2.71 3.84 -5.15
N CYS A 219 3.82 3.36 -4.60
CA CYS A 219 5.16 3.86 -4.87
C CYS A 219 5.74 3.02 -6.03
N ASN A 220 5.54 3.53 -7.25
CA ASN A 220 5.90 2.85 -8.49
C ASN A 220 7.32 3.27 -8.95
N TYR A 221 7.80 2.71 -10.07
CA TYR A 221 9.06 3.13 -10.68
C TYR A 221 8.94 4.55 -11.22
N GLY A 222 9.52 5.51 -10.49
CA GLY A 222 9.63 6.91 -10.88
C GLY A 222 8.33 7.70 -10.81
N GLU A 223 7.25 7.13 -10.28
CA GLU A 223 5.98 7.84 -10.10
C GLU A 223 5.14 7.34 -8.93
N PHE A 224 4.20 8.19 -8.49
CA PHE A 224 3.14 7.80 -7.56
C PHE A 224 1.80 7.55 -8.25
N GLU A 225 1.15 6.45 -7.90
CA GLU A 225 -0.28 6.24 -8.15
C GLU A 225 -1.05 6.33 -6.81
N PHE A 226 -2.16 7.05 -6.81
CA PHE A 226 -3.05 7.20 -5.67
C PHE A 226 -4.41 6.64 -5.99
N GLU A 227 -4.88 5.75 -5.13
CA GLU A 227 -6.16 5.11 -5.25
C GLU A 227 -6.96 5.26 -3.95
N CYS A 228 -8.27 5.45 -4.06
CA CYS A 228 -9.23 5.42 -2.96
C CYS A 228 -10.55 4.79 -3.42
N PHE A 229 -11.56 4.71 -2.55
CA PHE A 229 -12.87 4.12 -2.89
C PHE A 229 -13.71 4.91 -3.92
N GLN A 230 -13.23 6.04 -4.44
CA GLN A 230 -13.96 6.84 -5.42
C GLN A 230 -13.16 7.10 -6.70
N LEU A 231 -11.83 6.98 -6.65
CA LEU A 231 -10.91 7.50 -7.67
C LEU A 231 -9.63 6.67 -7.67
N SER A 232 -9.05 6.43 -8.84
CA SER A 232 -7.61 6.20 -9.02
C SER A 232 -7.01 7.30 -9.91
N THR A 233 -5.82 7.77 -9.59
CA THR A 233 -5.06 8.81 -10.32
C THR A 233 -3.57 8.54 -10.18
N TYR A 234 -2.75 9.00 -11.12
CA TYR A 234 -1.31 8.77 -11.16
C TYR A 234 -0.59 10.05 -11.63
N GLU A 235 0.75 10.11 -11.52
CA GLU A 235 1.50 11.36 -11.81
C GLU A 235 1.58 11.65 -13.31
N CYS A 236 1.58 10.61 -14.13
CA CYS A 236 1.28 10.75 -15.55
C CYS A 236 -0.20 11.17 -15.71
N ASP A 237 -0.54 12.14 -16.55
CA ASP A 237 -1.93 12.65 -16.61
C ASP A 237 -2.93 11.55 -17.06
N PRO A 238 -4.09 11.35 -16.39
CA PRO A 238 -5.09 10.36 -16.80
C PRO A 238 -5.72 10.59 -18.19
N LEU A 239 -5.59 11.79 -18.76
CA LEU A 239 -5.93 12.06 -20.17
C LEU A 239 -4.92 11.44 -21.15
N ILE A 240 -3.74 11.08 -20.63
CA ILE A 240 -2.57 10.74 -21.43
C ILE A 240 -2.11 9.30 -21.11
N ALA A 241 -2.24 8.74 -19.91
CA ALA A 241 -1.52 7.51 -19.57
C ALA A 241 -2.04 6.18 -20.19
N PRO A 242 -1.17 5.15 -20.27
CA PRO A 242 -1.52 3.80 -20.72
C PRO A 242 -2.13 2.92 -19.60
N HIS A 243 -2.20 3.42 -18.37
CA HIS A 243 -2.83 2.74 -17.23
C HIS A 243 -4.35 2.83 -17.38
N ALA A 244 -5.04 1.71 -17.18
CA ALA A 244 -6.47 1.60 -17.47
C ALA A 244 -7.24 2.68 -16.68
N GLY A 245 -8.12 3.42 -17.36
CA GLY A 245 -8.87 4.53 -16.76
C GLY A 245 -9.58 5.42 -17.77
N GLY A 246 -9.19 5.39 -19.05
CA GLY A 246 -9.88 6.07 -20.14
C GLY A 246 -10.77 5.14 -20.97
N THR A 247 -11.89 5.67 -21.47
CA THR A 247 -12.75 5.09 -22.53
C THR A 247 -12.05 5.03 -23.90
N ARG A 248 -10.72 5.07 -23.95
CA ARG A 248 -9.93 5.15 -25.17
C ARG A 248 -9.90 3.77 -25.84
N LYS A 249 -10.22 3.73 -27.14
CA LYS A 249 -10.17 2.50 -27.95
C LYS A 249 -8.72 2.04 -28.08
N ASP A 250 -8.28 1.19 -27.16
CA ASP A 250 -7.01 0.49 -27.24
C ASP A 250 -7.03 -0.44 -28.47
N LYS A 251 -6.15 -0.15 -29.45
CA LYS A 251 -5.90 -1.00 -30.63
C LYS A 251 -4.75 -1.99 -30.38
N GLY A 252 -4.07 -1.91 -29.24
CA GLY A 252 -3.12 -2.92 -28.78
C GLY A 252 -3.85 -4.21 -28.41
N LYS A 253 -3.17 -5.36 -28.55
CA LYS A 253 -3.73 -6.65 -28.12
C LYS A 253 -4.23 -6.50 -26.68
N LYS A 254 -5.50 -6.84 -26.43
CA LYS A 254 -6.19 -6.80 -25.12
C LYS A 254 -5.54 -7.77 -24.12
N ALA A 255 -4.29 -7.54 -23.74
CA ALA A 255 -3.63 -8.20 -22.63
C ALA A 255 -3.95 -7.42 -21.34
N ALA A 256 -5.23 -7.22 -21.06
CA ALA A 256 -5.65 -6.78 -19.74
C ALA A 256 -5.42 -7.96 -18.79
N GLN A 257 -4.22 -8.05 -18.21
CA GLN A 257 -3.92 -9.01 -17.16
C GLN A 257 -4.99 -8.86 -16.06
N ARG A 258 -5.71 -9.94 -15.74
CA ARG A 258 -6.90 -9.94 -14.88
C ARG A 258 -6.64 -9.31 -13.50
N SER A 259 -5.42 -9.41 -12.99
CA SER A 259 -4.98 -8.78 -11.74
C SER A 259 -4.98 -7.24 -11.77
N LEU A 260 -4.87 -6.60 -12.94
CA LEU A 260 -5.08 -5.15 -13.12
C LEU A 260 -6.57 -4.78 -13.22
N ARG A 261 -7.51 -5.73 -13.32
CA ARG A 261 -8.94 -5.36 -13.25
C ARG A 261 -9.36 -5.02 -11.83
N PHE A 262 -8.77 -5.70 -10.84
CA PHE A 262 -8.94 -5.34 -9.44
C PHE A 262 -8.26 -4.00 -9.12
N THR A 263 -7.30 -3.54 -9.94
CA THR A 263 -6.63 -2.27 -9.66
C THR A 263 -7.50 -1.03 -9.83
N ASN A 264 -8.62 -1.15 -10.55
CA ASN A 264 -9.39 0.02 -10.97
C ASN A 264 -10.75 0.19 -10.28
N ASN A 265 -11.24 -0.82 -9.55
CA ASN A 265 -12.67 -0.92 -9.24
C ASN A 265 -13.01 -1.08 -7.75
N ARG A 266 -12.18 -0.57 -6.83
CA ARG A 266 -12.53 -0.53 -5.39
C ARG A 266 -13.81 0.26 -5.10
N GLY A 267 -14.19 1.22 -5.96
CA GLY A 267 -15.43 1.99 -5.81
C GLY A 267 -16.72 1.22 -6.09
N LEU A 268 -16.66 0.08 -6.79
CA LEU A 268 -17.83 -0.78 -6.99
C LEU A 268 -18.26 -1.46 -5.68
N PHE A 269 -17.32 -1.81 -4.79
CA PHE A 269 -17.62 -2.41 -3.49
C PHE A 269 -18.60 -1.57 -2.66
N VAL A 270 -18.39 -0.25 -2.62
CA VAL A 270 -19.21 0.66 -1.81
C VAL A 270 -20.58 0.93 -2.46
N LYS A 271 -20.66 0.91 -3.80
CA LYS A 271 -21.89 1.24 -4.54
C LYS A 271 -22.81 0.04 -4.78
N GLU A 272 -22.27 -1.14 -5.08
CA GLU A 272 -23.06 -2.30 -5.51
C GLU A 272 -23.64 -3.14 -4.35
N VAL A 273 -23.03 -3.09 -3.16
CA VAL A 273 -23.54 -3.77 -1.96
C VAL A 273 -24.90 -3.20 -1.52
N ASN A 274 -25.25 -1.98 -1.95
CA ASN A 274 -26.48 -1.31 -1.55
C ASN A 274 -27.70 -1.57 -2.44
N THR A 275 -27.60 -2.36 -3.53
CA THR A 275 -28.68 -2.38 -4.54
C THR A 275 -29.20 -3.75 -4.97
N ASN A 276 -28.45 -4.87 -4.86
CA ASN A 276 -28.95 -6.20 -5.27
C ASN A 276 -28.10 -7.37 -4.72
N SER A 277 -28.74 -8.41 -4.16
CA SER A 277 -28.08 -9.59 -3.58
C SER A 277 -27.27 -10.41 -4.60
N ASP A 278 -27.70 -10.47 -5.86
CA ASP A 278 -27.01 -11.25 -6.89
C ASP A 278 -25.65 -10.64 -7.27
N HIS A 279 -25.55 -9.30 -7.21
CA HIS A 279 -24.29 -8.58 -7.43
C HIS A 279 -23.29 -8.84 -6.30
N ILE A 280 -23.75 -8.95 -5.06
CA ILE A 280 -22.90 -9.26 -3.90
C ILE A 280 -22.27 -10.64 -4.06
N VAL A 281 -23.05 -11.65 -4.47
CA VAL A 281 -22.52 -13.02 -4.65
C VAL A 281 -21.51 -13.07 -5.79
N HIS A 282 -21.81 -12.43 -6.93
CA HIS A 282 -20.87 -12.39 -8.05
C HIS A 282 -19.56 -11.67 -7.69
N TYR A 283 -19.67 -10.54 -6.99
CA TYR A 283 -18.50 -9.80 -6.52
C TYR A 283 -17.69 -10.59 -5.49
N TRP A 284 -18.34 -11.19 -4.50
CA TRP A 284 -17.69 -12.06 -3.52
C TRP A 284 -16.92 -13.20 -4.20
N ARG A 285 -17.53 -13.87 -5.18
CA ARG A 285 -16.85 -14.91 -5.96
C ARG A 285 -15.63 -14.36 -6.69
N HIS A 286 -15.71 -13.16 -7.26
CA HIS A 286 -14.56 -12.52 -7.92
C HIS A 286 -13.43 -12.19 -6.93
N VAL A 287 -13.76 -11.68 -5.74
CA VAL A 287 -12.79 -11.40 -4.66
C VAL A 287 -12.09 -12.69 -4.25
N VAL A 288 -12.85 -13.74 -3.95
CA VAL A 288 -12.30 -15.04 -3.55
C VAL A 288 -11.42 -15.63 -4.65
N GLN A 289 -11.90 -15.66 -5.89
CA GLN A 289 -11.12 -16.19 -7.01
C GLN A 289 -9.81 -15.42 -7.19
N SER A 290 -9.86 -14.09 -7.17
CA SER A 290 -8.67 -13.24 -7.32
C SER A 290 -7.67 -13.49 -6.19
N TYR A 291 -8.15 -13.63 -4.95
CA TYR A 291 -7.30 -13.89 -3.78
C TYR A 291 -6.66 -15.29 -3.82
N MET A 292 -7.38 -16.30 -4.29
CA MET A 292 -6.89 -17.68 -4.41
C MET A 292 -5.79 -17.85 -5.48
N GLU A 293 -5.67 -16.92 -6.43
CA GLU A 293 -4.61 -16.90 -7.44
C GLU A 293 -3.28 -16.28 -6.95
N LEU A 294 -3.24 -15.79 -5.69
CA LEU A 294 -2.09 -15.06 -5.12
C LEU A 294 -1.24 -15.91 -4.15
N ASP A 295 0.01 -15.48 -3.94
CA ASP A 295 0.92 -16.09 -2.97
C ASP A 295 0.52 -15.75 -1.53
N LEU A 296 0.08 -16.76 -0.79
CA LEU A 296 -0.41 -16.64 0.59
C LEU A 296 0.71 -16.60 1.64
N LYS A 297 1.98 -16.71 1.25
CA LYS A 297 3.10 -16.64 2.19
C LYS A 297 3.18 -15.23 2.79
N LYS A 298 2.80 -15.04 4.05
CA LYS A 298 3.04 -13.77 4.78
C LYS A 298 4.38 -13.77 5.50
N PHE A 299 4.65 -14.86 6.19
CA PHE A 299 5.75 -15.03 7.11
C PHE A 299 6.74 -16.02 6.49
N GLY A 300 8.04 -15.80 6.66
CA GLY A 300 9.08 -16.81 6.47
C GLY A 300 8.97 -17.94 7.51
N CYS A 301 7.76 -18.47 7.72
CA CYS A 301 7.53 -19.68 8.49
C CYS A 301 7.66 -20.84 7.51
N SER A 302 8.87 -21.39 7.42
CA SER A 302 9.06 -22.77 6.97
C SER A 302 8.40 -23.79 7.89
N ASP A 303 7.93 -23.38 9.09
CA ASP A 303 7.56 -24.31 10.18
C ASP A 303 6.12 -24.13 10.70
N MET A 304 5.14 -23.96 9.81
CA MET A 304 3.73 -24.20 10.15
C MET A 304 3.01 -24.94 9.01
N CYS A 305 3.39 -26.21 8.83
CA CYS A 305 2.52 -27.30 8.42
C CYS A 305 2.60 -28.37 9.51
#